data_AF-A0AAC8QJI0-F1
#
_entry.id   AF-A0AAC8QJI0-F1
#
_cell.length_a   1.000
_cell.length_b   1.000
_cell.length_c   1.000
_cell.angle_alpha   90.00
_cell.angle_beta   90.00
_cell.angle_gamma   90.00
#
_symmetry.space_group_name_H-M   'P 1'
#
loop_
_entity.id
_entity.type
_entity.pdbx_description
1 polymer ?
#
loop_
_entity_poly.entity_id
_entity_poly.type
_entity_poly.pdbx_seq_one_letter_code
_entity_poly.pdbx_strand_id
1 'polypeptide(L)'
;MSQQGRRLQDAVLDMYLTGSLDPEARGRVESVLEGSEADRARLAELRADSEAFLVRHPPAAFVARLEPAPRGSTRRWGLLLGPALAACVAAVLVALPPRPEEAPPAYVAKGGLVLGVYRLREGTGVPVEPGETLAAGDALRFEVKAGANGYVAVLSRDGAGRVTVYHPYGGAAAVAYTPQQPVLPGSIELDGTPGAEELYALFSPEPFALAPAVEALSSGTPLESALPGAVRISRARFDKRP
;
A
#
# COMPACT_ATOMS: atom_id res chain seq x y z
N MET A 1 -0.08 34.66 -0.62
CA MET A 1 -1.05 35.71 -0.98
C MET A 1 -2.06 35.84 0.16
N SER A 2 -2.50 37.06 0.40
CA SER A 2 -3.14 37.64 1.60
C SER A 2 -4.05 36.76 2.47
N GLN A 3 -3.62 36.51 3.72
CA GLN A 3 -4.42 35.99 4.85
C GLN A 3 -5.36 37.05 5.47
N GLN A 4 -5.66 38.15 4.78
CA GLN A 4 -6.47 39.23 5.33
C GLN A 4 -7.95 38.92 5.13
N GLY A 5 -8.64 38.57 6.21
CA GLY A 5 -10.11 38.41 6.25
C GLY A 5 -10.62 36.98 6.45
N ARG A 6 -9.75 35.97 6.47
CA ARG A 6 -10.14 34.57 6.71
C ARG A 6 -10.39 34.27 8.18
N ARG A 7 -11.41 33.46 8.46
CA ARG A 7 -11.79 33.03 9.80
C ARG A 7 -11.64 31.52 10.01
N LEU A 8 -11.62 30.74 8.94
CA LEU A 8 -11.47 29.28 8.98
C LEU A 8 -10.06 28.86 8.55
N GLN A 9 -9.54 27.80 9.18
CA GLN A 9 -8.28 27.16 8.78
C GLN A 9 -8.51 26.19 7.62
N ASP A 10 -7.50 25.97 6.76
CA ASP A 10 -7.61 25.05 5.61
C ASP A 10 -7.99 23.63 6.05
N ALA A 11 -7.38 23.11 7.12
CA ALA A 11 -7.71 21.80 7.65
C ALA A 11 -9.21 21.64 8.01
N VAL A 12 -9.86 22.70 8.50
CA VAL A 12 -11.30 22.68 8.83
C VAL A 12 -12.16 22.70 7.58
N LEU A 13 -11.74 23.43 6.54
CA LEU A 13 -12.42 23.44 5.24
C LEU A 13 -12.29 22.08 4.53
N ASP A 14 -11.13 21.45 4.61
CA ASP A 14 -10.91 20.10 4.06
C ASP A 14 -11.78 19.05 4.77
N MET A 15 -11.83 19.09 6.11
CA MET A 15 -12.74 18.23 6.89
C MET A 15 -14.22 18.48 6.56
N TYR A 16 -14.59 19.73 6.27
CA TYR A 16 -15.94 20.08 5.83
C TYR A 16 -16.27 19.48 4.45
N LEU A 17 -15.30 19.52 3.51
CA LEU A 17 -15.41 18.94 2.17
C LEU A 17 -15.52 17.41 2.19
N THR A 18 -14.74 16.73 3.02
CA THR A 18 -14.76 15.27 3.14
C THR A 18 -15.92 14.74 4.00
N GLY A 19 -16.76 15.63 4.55
CA GLY A 19 -17.88 15.25 5.41
C GLY A 19 -17.46 14.67 6.76
N SER A 20 -16.24 14.94 7.21
CA SER A 20 -15.64 14.36 8.41
C SER A 20 -15.92 15.16 9.70
N LEU A 21 -16.67 16.26 9.62
CA LEU A 21 -17.11 17.04 10.77
C LEU A 21 -18.39 16.46 11.38
N ASP A 22 -18.49 16.50 12.72
CA ASP A 22 -19.74 16.26 13.42
C ASP A 22 -20.80 17.35 13.09
N PRO A 23 -22.10 17.10 13.34
CA PRO A 23 -23.17 18.03 12.96
C PRO A 23 -23.05 19.43 13.59
N GLU A 24 -22.51 19.52 14.81
CA GLU A 24 -22.39 20.79 15.54
C GLU A 24 -21.23 21.63 14.99
N ALA A 25 -20.09 21.01 14.76
CA ALA A 25 -18.92 21.60 14.11
C ALA A 25 -19.25 22.02 12.67
N ARG A 26 -20.02 21.21 11.95
CA ARG A 26 -20.49 21.54 10.61
C ARG A 26 -21.34 22.81 10.60
N GLY A 27 -22.31 22.94 11.50
CA GLY A 27 -23.15 24.15 11.61
C GLY A 27 -22.35 25.42 11.94
N ARG A 28 -21.29 25.30 12.76
CA ARG A 28 -20.37 26.43 13.01
C ARG A 28 -19.63 26.87 11.75
N VAL A 29 -19.11 25.93 10.97
CA VAL A 29 -18.44 26.23 9.70
C VAL A 29 -19.40 26.90 8.72
N GLU A 30 -20.63 26.39 8.60
CA GLU A 30 -21.66 26.95 7.71
C GLU A 30 -22.02 28.40 8.07
N SER A 31 -22.21 28.70 9.36
CA SER A 31 -22.45 30.07 9.83
C SER A 31 -21.30 31.04 9.49
N VAL A 32 -20.04 30.57 9.55
CA VAL A 32 -18.88 31.39 9.16
C VAL A 32 -18.81 31.59 7.65
N LEU A 33 -19.14 30.57 6.85
CA LEU A 33 -19.20 30.67 5.39
C LEU A 33 -20.29 31.63 4.91
N GLU A 34 -21.43 31.71 5.60
CA GLU A 34 -22.49 32.70 5.31
C GLU A 34 -21.97 34.14 5.48
N GLY A 35 -21.17 34.39 6.50
CA GLY A 35 -20.66 35.73 6.85
C GLY A 35 -19.31 36.12 6.24
N SER A 36 -18.62 35.22 5.53
CA SER A 36 -17.25 35.44 5.04
C SER A 36 -17.08 35.07 3.58
N GLU A 37 -16.92 36.09 2.73
CA GLU A 37 -16.62 35.89 1.30
C GLU A 37 -15.24 35.29 1.07
N ALA A 38 -14.25 35.64 1.89
CA ALA A 38 -12.89 35.10 1.81
C ALA A 38 -12.84 33.59 2.09
N ASP A 39 -13.59 33.11 3.09
CA ASP A 39 -13.64 31.68 3.41
C ASP A 39 -14.44 30.91 2.34
N ARG A 40 -15.49 31.51 1.75
CA ARG A 40 -16.20 30.93 0.59
C ARG A 40 -15.33 30.82 -0.65
N ALA A 41 -14.55 31.85 -0.97
CA ALA A 41 -13.62 31.83 -2.09
C ALA A 41 -12.58 30.73 -1.91
N ARG A 42 -12.01 30.58 -0.71
CA ARG A 42 -11.06 29.51 -0.41
C ARG A 42 -11.68 28.11 -0.53
N LEU A 43 -12.90 27.92 -0.04
CA LEU A 43 -13.61 26.65 -0.17
C LEU A 43 -13.86 26.30 -1.65
N ALA A 44 -14.14 27.30 -2.50
CA ALA A 44 -14.29 27.10 -3.93
C ALA A 44 -12.96 26.71 -4.62
N GLU A 45 -11.84 27.31 -4.22
CA GLU A 45 -10.50 26.90 -4.68
C GLU A 45 -10.21 25.44 -4.32
N LEU A 46 -10.43 25.04 -3.06
CA LEU A 46 -10.20 23.67 -2.61
C LEU A 46 -11.07 22.64 -3.35
N ARG A 47 -12.32 23.02 -3.70
CA ARG A 47 -13.19 22.21 -4.57
C ARG A 47 -12.65 22.09 -5.97
N ALA A 48 -12.23 23.20 -6.59
CA ALA A 48 -11.67 23.19 -7.93
C ALA A 48 -10.38 22.35 -8.01
N ASP A 49 -9.51 22.44 -7.00
CA ASP A 49 -8.30 21.61 -6.89
C ASP A 49 -8.65 20.12 -6.75
N SER A 50 -9.65 19.79 -5.93
CA SER A 50 -10.14 18.41 -5.76
C SER A 50 -10.75 17.85 -7.05
N GLU A 51 -11.54 18.64 -7.77
CA GLU A 51 -12.11 18.26 -9.06
C GLU A 51 -11.02 18.08 -10.12
N ALA A 52 -10.04 18.99 -10.19
CA ALA A 52 -8.90 18.88 -11.09
C ALA A 52 -8.01 17.67 -10.78
N PHE A 53 -7.93 17.26 -9.51
CA PHE A 53 -7.28 16.02 -9.10
C PHE A 53 -8.05 14.79 -9.62
N LEU A 54 -9.38 14.77 -9.45
CA LEU A 54 -10.23 13.66 -9.92
C LEU A 54 -10.28 13.53 -11.45
N VAL A 55 -10.20 14.63 -12.19
CA VAL A 55 -10.08 14.62 -13.65
C VAL A 55 -8.73 14.02 -14.08
N ARG A 56 -7.64 14.37 -13.40
CA ARG A 56 -6.30 13.82 -13.68
C ARG A 56 -6.14 12.37 -13.21
N HIS A 57 -6.86 11.98 -12.16
CA HIS A 57 -6.79 10.65 -11.57
C HIS A 57 -8.20 10.06 -11.41
N PRO A 58 -8.83 9.58 -12.51
CA PRO A 58 -10.21 9.09 -12.46
C PRO A 58 -10.31 7.83 -11.60
N PRO A 59 -11.05 7.84 -10.47
CA PRO A 59 -11.19 6.67 -9.60
C PRO A 59 -12.07 5.58 -10.24
N ALA A 60 -12.79 5.90 -11.33
CA ALA A 60 -13.73 4.99 -11.99
C ALA A 60 -13.09 3.67 -12.43
N ALA A 61 -11.83 3.70 -12.91
CA ALA A 61 -11.10 2.48 -13.29
C ALA A 61 -10.80 1.57 -12.08
N PHE A 62 -10.61 2.16 -10.90
CA PHE A 62 -10.40 1.42 -9.66
C PHE A 62 -11.72 0.87 -9.09
N VAL A 63 -12.80 1.67 -9.10
CA VAL A 63 -14.13 1.27 -8.62
C VAL A 63 -14.74 0.17 -9.49
N ALA A 64 -14.61 0.26 -10.82
CA ALA A 64 -15.11 -0.76 -11.75
C ALA A 64 -14.47 -2.15 -11.55
N ARG A 65 -13.28 -2.21 -10.92
CA ARG A 65 -12.58 -3.46 -10.60
C ARG A 65 -13.03 -4.06 -9.26
N LEU A 66 -13.71 -3.28 -8.42
CA LEU A 66 -14.25 -3.69 -7.11
C LEU A 66 -15.75 -4.05 -7.18
N GLU A 67 -16.47 -3.55 -8.19
CA GLU A 67 -17.86 -3.93 -8.46
C GLU A 67 -17.92 -5.42 -8.86
N PRO A 68 -18.61 -6.29 -8.09
CA PRO A 68 -18.79 -7.68 -8.47
C PRO A 68 -19.59 -7.75 -9.77
N ALA A 69 -19.03 -8.39 -10.80
CA ALA A 69 -19.70 -8.57 -12.08
C ALA A 69 -21.14 -9.08 -11.87
N PRO A 70 -22.16 -8.50 -12.54
CA PRO A 70 -23.54 -8.93 -12.36
C PRO A 70 -23.65 -10.41 -12.71
N ARG A 71 -23.95 -11.23 -11.71
CA ARG A 71 -24.22 -12.67 -11.89
C ARG A 71 -25.50 -12.79 -12.71
N GLY A 72 -25.33 -12.96 -14.02
CA GLY A 72 -26.43 -13.26 -14.94
C GLY A 72 -27.18 -14.49 -14.45
N SER A 73 -28.41 -14.29 -14.00
CA SER A 73 -29.35 -15.36 -13.66
C SER A 73 -29.68 -16.15 -14.91
N THR A 74 -28.94 -17.22 -15.20
CA THR A 74 -29.31 -18.20 -16.22
C THR A 74 -30.36 -19.15 -15.63
N ARG A 75 -31.56 -18.61 -15.41
CA ARG A 75 -32.74 -19.37 -15.02
C ARG A 75 -33.36 -19.95 -16.29
N ARG A 76 -33.29 -21.28 -16.38
CA ARG A 76 -34.16 -22.20 -17.14
C ARG A 76 -33.99 -22.22 -18.66
N TRP A 77 -33.15 -23.14 -19.16
CA TRP A 77 -33.38 -23.90 -20.43
C TRP A 77 -32.40 -25.06 -20.72
N GLY A 78 -31.55 -25.49 -19.78
CA GLY A 78 -30.60 -26.59 -20.01
C GLY A 78 -31.05 -27.99 -19.55
N LEU A 79 -32.31 -28.19 -19.18
CA LEU A 79 -32.83 -29.54 -18.88
C LEU A 79 -33.28 -30.17 -20.19
N LEU A 80 -32.39 -30.96 -20.79
CA LEU A 80 -32.59 -32.06 -21.75
C LEU A 80 -31.35 -32.06 -22.66
N LEU A 81 -30.30 -32.82 -22.26
CA LEU A 81 -29.15 -33.33 -23.04
C LEU A 81 -27.91 -33.56 -22.13
N GLY A 82 -28.10 -34.11 -20.92
CA GLY A 82 -27.06 -34.86 -20.20
C GLY A 82 -27.23 -36.34 -20.55
N PRO A 83 -26.19 -37.12 -20.90
CA PRO A 83 -24.97 -37.24 -20.09
C PRO A 83 -23.65 -37.48 -20.87
N ALA A 84 -23.60 -37.29 -22.20
CA ALA A 84 -22.47 -37.79 -23.00
C ALA A 84 -21.26 -36.84 -23.12
N LEU A 85 -21.41 -35.53 -22.87
CA LEU A 85 -20.31 -34.56 -23.04
C LEU A 85 -19.61 -34.15 -21.73
N ALA A 86 -20.11 -34.59 -20.57
CA ALA A 86 -19.56 -34.20 -19.26
C ALA A 86 -18.27 -34.95 -18.91
N ALA A 87 -18.02 -36.12 -19.51
CA ALA A 87 -16.81 -36.91 -19.24
C ALA A 87 -15.56 -36.34 -19.93
N CYS A 88 -15.70 -35.67 -21.08
CA CYS A 88 -14.55 -35.14 -21.82
C CYS A 88 -14.05 -33.80 -21.26
N VAL A 89 -14.93 -32.93 -20.76
CA VAL A 89 -14.51 -31.65 -20.17
C VAL A 89 -13.91 -31.83 -18.77
N ALA A 90 -14.40 -32.81 -18.00
CA ALA A 90 -13.81 -33.16 -16.71
C ALA A 90 -12.39 -33.74 -16.85
N ALA A 91 -12.12 -34.52 -17.90
CA ALA A 91 -10.78 -35.07 -18.16
C ALA A 91 -9.79 -33.97 -18.60
N VAL A 92 -10.23 -32.97 -19.37
CA VAL A 92 -9.37 -31.84 -19.77
C VAL A 92 -9.13 -30.85 -18.63
N LEU A 93 -10.09 -30.64 -17.72
CA LEU A 93 -9.90 -29.78 -16.54
C LEU A 93 -9.04 -30.42 -15.44
N VAL A 94 -8.94 -31.74 -15.38
CA VAL A 94 -8.04 -32.45 -14.45
C VAL A 94 -6.64 -32.68 -15.08
N ALA A 95 -6.54 -32.75 -16.41
CA ALA A 95 -5.27 -32.91 -17.12
C ALA A 95 -4.59 -31.57 -17.50
N LEU A 96 -5.27 -30.43 -17.36
CA LEU A 96 -4.60 -29.14 -17.47
C LEU A 96 -3.79 -28.94 -16.19
N PRO A 97 -2.45 -28.86 -16.25
CA PRO A 97 -1.70 -28.41 -15.09
C PRO A 97 -2.31 -27.08 -14.66
N PRO A 98 -2.47 -26.84 -13.34
CA PRO A 98 -2.91 -25.54 -12.88
C PRO A 98 -2.06 -24.51 -13.63
N ARG A 99 -2.72 -23.57 -14.33
CA ARG A 99 -2.01 -22.39 -14.83
C ARG A 99 -1.24 -21.90 -13.60
N PRO A 100 0.09 -21.75 -13.67
CA PRO A 100 0.78 -21.07 -12.61
C PRO A 100 0.10 -19.70 -12.55
N GLU A 101 -0.73 -19.50 -11.54
CA GLU A 101 -0.90 -18.19 -10.93
C GLU A 101 0.55 -17.77 -10.73
N GLU A 102 1.01 -16.84 -11.58
CA GLU A 102 2.38 -16.35 -11.55
C GLU A 102 2.59 -15.92 -10.12
N ALA A 103 3.24 -16.80 -9.35
CA ALA A 103 3.58 -16.53 -7.99
C ALA A 103 4.41 -15.25 -8.09
N PRO A 104 4.00 -14.15 -7.43
CA PRO A 104 4.84 -12.97 -7.39
C PRO A 104 6.22 -13.44 -6.92
N PRO A 105 7.33 -12.90 -7.44
CA PRO A 105 8.67 -13.24 -6.98
C PRO A 105 8.71 -13.15 -5.46
N ALA A 106 8.58 -14.31 -4.84
CA ALA A 106 8.41 -14.46 -3.41
C ALA A 106 9.82 -14.56 -2.87
N TYR A 107 10.23 -13.53 -2.14
CA TYR A 107 11.50 -13.52 -1.43
C TYR A 107 11.35 -14.47 -0.22
N VAL A 108 11.56 -15.76 -0.47
CA VAL A 108 11.44 -16.81 0.55
C VAL A 108 12.73 -16.84 1.38
N ALA A 109 12.67 -16.24 2.57
CA ALA A 109 13.58 -16.62 3.64
C ALA A 109 13.04 -17.90 4.30
N LYS A 110 13.90 -18.91 4.45
CA LYS A 110 13.62 -20.22 5.06
C LYS A 110 13.09 -20.02 6.49
N GLY A 111 11.75 -19.93 6.66
CA GLY A 111 11.14 -19.61 7.95
C GLY A 111 9.76 -18.91 7.96
N GLY A 112 9.09 -18.77 6.80
CA GLY A 112 7.67 -18.38 6.76
C GLY A 112 7.36 -16.88 6.80
N LEU A 113 8.37 -16.02 6.55
CA LEU A 113 8.20 -14.59 6.31
C LEU A 113 8.63 -14.25 4.87
N VAL A 114 7.73 -13.68 4.08
CA VAL A 114 7.99 -13.25 2.70
C VAL A 114 7.73 -11.76 2.58
N LEU A 115 8.67 -11.03 1.98
CA LEU A 115 8.49 -9.64 1.56
C LEU A 115 8.20 -9.63 0.05
N GLY A 116 7.08 -9.04 -0.36
CA GLY A 116 6.78 -8.71 -1.75
C GLY A 116 6.97 -7.22 -1.99
N VAL A 117 7.56 -6.87 -3.13
CA VAL A 117 7.79 -5.48 -3.55
C VAL A 117 7.09 -5.28 -4.89
N TYR A 118 6.27 -4.25 -4.98
CA TYR A 118 5.49 -3.95 -6.18
C TYR A 118 5.69 -2.50 -6.58
N ARG A 119 6.08 -2.26 -7.83
CA ARG A 119 6.08 -0.93 -8.43
C ARG A 119 4.69 -0.58 -8.94
N LEU A 120 4.18 0.56 -8.51
CA LEU A 120 2.91 1.09 -8.99
C LEU A 120 3.10 1.74 -10.36
N ARG A 121 2.34 1.27 -11.35
CA ARG A 121 2.23 1.82 -12.70
C ARG A 121 0.76 1.95 -13.04
N GLU A 122 0.28 3.15 -13.33
CA GLU A 122 -1.10 3.40 -13.79
C GLU A 122 -2.17 2.74 -12.87
N GLY A 123 -1.95 2.77 -11.56
CA GLY A 123 -2.84 2.17 -10.55
C GLY A 123 -2.76 0.64 -10.41
N THR A 124 -1.89 -0.04 -11.17
CA THR A 124 -1.60 -1.47 -11.02
C THR A 124 -0.22 -1.68 -10.40
N GLY A 125 -0.10 -2.62 -9.46
CA GLY A 125 1.18 -3.02 -8.90
C GLY A 125 1.82 -4.10 -9.76
N VAL A 126 2.98 -3.82 -10.34
CA VAL A 126 3.82 -4.80 -11.05
C VAL A 126 4.88 -5.29 -10.07
N PRO A 127 5.08 -6.61 -9.90
CA PRO A 127 6.13 -7.12 -9.02
C PRO A 127 7.51 -6.61 -9.44
N VAL A 128 8.36 -6.33 -8.45
CA VAL A 128 9.78 -5.99 -8.67
C VAL A 128 10.60 -7.25 -8.49
N GLU A 129 11.35 -7.60 -9.53
CA GLU A 129 12.24 -8.76 -9.52
C GLU A 129 13.56 -8.46 -8.77
N PRO A 130 14.22 -9.48 -8.19
CA PRO A 130 15.50 -9.29 -7.52
C PRO A 130 16.55 -8.69 -8.45
N GLY A 131 17.18 -7.59 -8.04
CA GLY A 131 18.19 -6.90 -8.86
C GLY A 131 17.62 -6.13 -10.06
N GLU A 132 16.29 -6.02 -10.18
CA GLU A 132 15.68 -5.10 -11.14
C GLU A 132 16.15 -3.67 -10.86
N THR A 133 16.31 -2.88 -11.92
CA THR A 133 16.64 -1.47 -11.78
C THR A 133 15.39 -0.61 -11.76
N LEU A 134 15.26 0.21 -10.72
CA LEU A 134 14.16 1.15 -10.53
C LEU A 134 14.64 2.58 -10.74
N ALA A 135 13.74 3.45 -11.19
CA ALA A 135 14.04 4.86 -11.41
C ALA A 135 13.57 5.71 -10.22
N ALA A 136 14.20 6.87 -10.04
CA ALA A 136 13.66 7.91 -9.15
C ALA A 136 12.22 8.25 -9.53
N GLY A 137 11.35 8.46 -8.54
CA GLY A 137 9.92 8.69 -8.74
C GLY A 137 9.07 7.43 -8.93
N ASP A 138 9.68 6.23 -9.04
CA ASP A 138 8.91 5.00 -8.98
C ASP A 138 8.27 4.86 -7.60
N ALA A 139 6.94 4.66 -7.56
CA ALA A 139 6.22 4.42 -6.33
C ALA A 139 6.17 2.92 -6.02
N LEU A 140 6.62 2.51 -4.83
CA LEU A 140 6.61 1.13 -4.38
C LEU A 140 5.55 0.88 -3.32
N ARG A 141 4.96 -0.31 -3.37
CA ARG A 141 4.09 -0.86 -2.34
C ARG A 141 4.65 -2.19 -1.85
N PHE A 142 4.50 -2.43 -0.55
CA PHE A 142 5.03 -3.62 0.09
C PHE A 142 3.91 -4.57 0.47
N GLU A 143 4.22 -5.85 0.41
CA GLU A 143 3.41 -6.93 0.96
C GLU A 143 4.29 -7.73 1.92
N VAL A 144 3.79 -8.03 3.11
CA VAL A 144 4.45 -8.92 4.04
C VAL A 144 3.53 -10.11 4.28
N LYS A 145 4.02 -11.31 3.99
CA LYS A 145 3.31 -12.56 4.29
C LYS A 145 4.01 -13.26 5.44
N ALA A 146 3.43 -13.12 6.63
CA ALA A 146 3.71 -13.95 7.79
C ALA A 146 2.49 -14.82 8.11
N GLY A 147 2.73 -16.06 8.55
CA GLY A 147 1.68 -17.06 8.78
C GLY A 147 0.85 -16.89 10.06
N ALA A 148 1.10 -15.84 10.85
CA ALA A 148 0.40 -15.61 12.13
C ALA A 148 0.23 -14.11 12.40
N ASN A 149 -0.67 -13.78 13.33
CA ASN A 149 -0.77 -12.43 13.89
C ASN A 149 0.52 -12.08 14.64
N GLY A 150 0.85 -10.79 14.67
CA GLY A 150 2.05 -10.31 15.35
C GLY A 150 2.29 -8.84 15.06
N TYR A 151 3.56 -8.47 14.91
CA TYR A 151 4.01 -7.12 14.69
C TYR A 151 4.98 -7.10 13.52
N VAL A 152 4.81 -6.12 12.63
CA VAL A 152 5.59 -5.99 11.40
C VAL A 152 6.23 -4.61 11.28
N ALA A 153 7.40 -4.57 10.64
CA ALA A 153 8.00 -3.34 10.14
C ALA A 153 8.74 -3.59 8.83
N VAL A 154 8.86 -2.54 8.01
CA VAL A 154 9.68 -2.55 6.79
C VAL A 154 10.65 -1.39 6.84
N LEU A 155 11.94 -1.70 6.70
CA LEU A 155 13.03 -0.74 6.67
C LEU A 155 13.78 -0.85 5.35
N SER A 156 14.39 0.26 4.94
CA SER A 156 15.30 0.35 3.80
C SER A 156 16.66 0.86 4.24
N ARG A 157 17.71 0.41 3.55
CA ARG A 157 19.05 0.99 3.57
C ARG A 157 19.46 1.29 2.14
N ASP A 158 19.68 2.57 1.85
CA ASP A 158 20.07 3.02 0.50
C ASP A 158 21.57 2.85 0.23
N GLY A 159 21.99 3.18 -0.99
CA GLY A 159 23.39 3.12 -1.43
C GLY A 159 24.32 4.10 -0.69
N ALA A 160 23.77 5.14 -0.05
CA ALA A 160 24.51 6.05 0.81
C ALA A 160 24.58 5.56 2.28
N GLY A 161 23.95 4.42 2.59
CA GLY A 161 23.87 3.85 3.93
C GLY A 161 22.82 4.50 4.82
N ARG A 162 21.96 5.38 4.29
CA ARG A 162 20.85 5.98 5.04
C ARG A 162 19.77 4.93 5.27
N VAL A 163 19.32 4.84 6.51
CA VAL A 163 18.26 3.93 6.92
C VAL A 163 16.94 4.68 6.99
N THR A 164 15.89 4.14 6.37
CA THR A 164 14.54 4.71 6.39
C THR A 164 13.53 3.67 6.84
N VAL A 165 12.62 4.05 7.74
CA VAL A 165 11.49 3.20 8.12
C VAL A 165 10.34 3.47 7.15
N TYR A 166 10.06 2.52 6.26
CA TYR A 166 8.95 2.61 5.31
C TYR A 166 7.62 2.19 5.93
N HIS A 167 7.64 1.25 6.88
CA HIS A 167 6.44 0.86 7.61
C HIS A 167 6.74 0.49 9.06
N PRO A 168 5.98 1.00 10.05
CA PRO A 168 5.08 2.14 9.92
C PRO A 168 5.84 3.43 9.60
N TYR A 169 5.33 4.26 8.70
CA TYR A 169 5.99 5.51 8.33
C TYR A 169 6.12 6.44 9.54
N GLY A 170 7.35 6.88 9.84
CA GLY A 170 7.64 7.73 11.01
C GLY A 170 7.44 7.08 12.38
N GLY A 171 7.19 5.76 12.44
CA GLY A 171 6.98 5.06 13.71
C GLY A 171 8.29 4.59 14.36
N ALA A 172 8.29 4.54 15.69
CA ALA A 172 9.43 4.07 16.49
C ALA A 172 9.34 2.58 16.89
N ALA A 173 8.20 1.93 16.63
CA ALA A 173 7.93 0.54 16.99
C ALA A 173 7.19 -0.17 15.85
N ALA A 174 7.31 -1.50 15.81
CA ALA A 174 6.54 -2.32 14.88
C ALA A 174 5.04 -2.25 15.19
N VAL A 175 4.21 -2.35 14.16
CA VAL A 175 2.75 -2.24 14.29
C VAL A 175 2.07 -3.58 14.11
N ALA A 176 0.88 -3.70 14.68
CA ALA A 176 0.09 -4.92 14.61
C ALA A 176 -0.13 -5.36 13.15
N TYR A 177 0.02 -6.66 12.94
CA TYR A 177 -0.12 -7.33 11.65
C TYR A 177 -1.09 -8.49 11.77
N THR A 178 -1.86 -8.70 10.70
CA THR A 178 -2.69 -9.89 10.49
C THR A 178 -2.42 -10.51 9.11
N PRO A 179 -2.36 -11.85 9.00
CA PRO A 179 -2.29 -12.54 7.71
C PRO A 179 -3.44 -12.23 6.74
N GLN A 180 -4.58 -11.71 7.23
CA GLN A 180 -5.70 -11.32 6.35
C GLN A 180 -5.44 -10.02 5.57
N GLN A 181 -4.43 -9.23 5.98
CA GLN A 181 -4.06 -7.97 5.33
C GLN A 181 -2.55 -7.94 5.07
N PRO A 182 -2.05 -8.78 4.13
CA PRO A 182 -0.62 -8.88 3.87
C PRO A 182 -0.07 -7.65 3.15
N VAL A 183 -0.90 -6.93 2.39
CA VAL A 183 -0.50 -5.69 1.71
C VAL A 183 -0.46 -4.56 2.72
N LEU A 184 0.72 -3.94 2.86
CA LEU A 184 0.92 -2.84 3.79
C LEU A 184 0.29 -1.55 3.23
N PRO A 185 -0.30 -0.69 4.09
CA PRO A 185 -0.92 0.55 3.65
C PRO A 185 0.12 1.55 3.12
N GLY A 186 -0.29 2.30 2.10
CA GLY A 186 0.50 3.37 1.50
C GLY A 186 1.43 2.93 0.36
N SER A 187 2.26 3.85 -0.07
CA SER A 187 3.34 3.64 -1.04
C SER A 187 4.49 4.59 -0.73
N ILE A 188 5.71 4.20 -1.10
CA ILE A 188 6.90 5.04 -0.98
C ILE A 188 7.38 5.45 -2.36
N GLU A 189 7.74 6.71 -2.55
CA GLU A 189 8.34 7.18 -3.80
C GLU A 189 9.86 7.11 -3.66
N LEU A 190 10.53 6.48 -4.63
CA LEU A 190 11.98 6.37 -4.61
C LEU A 190 12.63 7.72 -4.88
N ASP A 191 13.62 8.06 -4.05
CA ASP A 191 14.47 9.20 -4.28
C ASP A 191 15.48 8.95 -5.42
N GLY A 192 16.21 10.01 -5.79
CA GLY A 192 17.26 9.95 -6.80
C GLY A 192 18.62 9.48 -6.27
N THR A 193 18.69 8.86 -5.09
CA THR A 193 19.96 8.35 -4.55
C THR A 193 20.37 7.10 -5.34
N PRO A 194 21.43 7.15 -6.16
CA PRO A 194 21.79 6.01 -6.99
C PRO A 194 22.42 4.88 -6.17
N GLY A 195 22.33 3.66 -6.69
CA GLY A 195 22.99 2.48 -6.12
C GLY A 195 22.02 1.45 -5.54
N ALA A 196 22.58 0.49 -4.81
CA ALA A 196 21.81 -0.63 -4.28
C ALA A 196 20.90 -0.18 -3.13
N GLU A 197 19.63 -0.59 -3.19
CA GLU A 197 18.69 -0.45 -2.08
C GLU A 197 18.42 -1.83 -1.47
N GLU A 198 18.55 -1.93 -0.15
CA GLU A 198 18.30 -3.14 0.60
C GLU A 198 17.07 -2.95 1.49
N LEU A 199 16.05 -3.78 1.28
CA LEU A 199 14.82 -3.79 2.05
C LEU A 199 14.83 -4.92 3.08
N TYR A 200 14.26 -4.64 4.24
CA TYR A 200 14.17 -5.56 5.37
C TYR A 200 12.73 -5.56 5.89
N ALA A 201 12.03 -6.69 5.73
CA ALA A 201 10.81 -6.96 6.46
C ALA A 201 11.14 -7.66 7.77
N LEU A 202 10.62 -7.11 8.87
CA LEU A 202 10.79 -7.64 10.22
C LEU A 202 9.43 -8.11 10.72
N PHE A 203 9.38 -9.28 11.35
CA PHE A 203 8.15 -9.80 11.95
C PHE A 203 8.43 -10.48 13.30
N SER A 204 7.59 -10.23 14.30
CA SER A 204 7.63 -10.89 15.60
C SER A 204 6.21 -11.16 16.13
N PRO A 205 5.97 -12.25 16.87
CA PRO A 205 4.74 -12.42 17.64
C PRO A 205 4.55 -11.34 18.73
N GLU A 206 5.63 -10.73 19.19
CA GLU A 206 5.66 -9.73 20.26
C GLU A 206 6.02 -8.32 19.73
N PRO A 207 5.52 -7.24 20.35
CA PRO A 207 5.87 -5.87 19.94
C PRO A 207 7.36 -5.62 20.17
N PHE A 208 7.99 -4.86 19.26
CA PHE A 208 9.41 -4.51 19.36
C PHE A 208 9.67 -3.09 18.87
N ALA A 209 10.70 -2.46 19.44
CA ALA A 209 11.18 -1.14 19.04
C ALA A 209 12.05 -1.23 17.78
N LEU A 210 12.00 -0.20 16.93
CA LEU A 210 12.78 -0.15 15.69
C LEU A 210 14.15 0.51 15.87
N ALA A 211 14.38 1.25 16.95
CA ALA A 211 15.65 1.93 17.21
C ALA A 211 16.88 1.00 17.11
N PRO A 212 16.88 -0.22 17.70
CA PRO A 212 18.02 -1.14 17.56
C PRO A 212 18.25 -1.60 16.12
N ALA A 213 17.18 -1.80 15.34
CA ALA A 213 17.29 -2.18 13.93
C ALA A 213 17.84 -1.04 13.08
N VAL A 214 17.38 0.19 13.33
CA VAL A 214 17.87 1.40 12.64
C VAL A 214 19.35 1.63 12.94
N GLU A 215 19.75 1.51 14.21
CA GLU A 215 21.14 1.64 14.63
C GLU A 215 22.03 0.58 13.96
N ALA A 216 21.63 -0.70 14.02
CA ALA A 216 22.38 -1.78 13.42
C ALA A 216 22.58 -1.63 11.90
N LEU A 217 21.52 -1.25 11.17
CA LEU A 217 21.63 -1.00 9.73
C LEU A 217 22.51 0.22 9.42
N SER A 218 22.48 1.24 10.27
CA SER A 218 23.30 2.45 10.11
C SER A 218 24.79 2.16 10.37
N SER A 219 25.11 1.31 11.34
CA SER A 219 26.47 0.89 11.67
C SER A 219 27.00 -0.27 10.83
N GLY A 220 26.16 -0.87 9.98
CA GLY A 220 26.50 -2.05 9.19
C GLY A 220 26.60 -3.34 10.01
N THR A 221 26.00 -3.35 11.20
CA THR A 221 25.92 -4.51 12.09
C THR A 221 24.78 -5.44 11.65
N PRO A 222 24.92 -6.79 11.73
CA PRO A 222 23.83 -7.70 11.42
C PRO A 222 22.61 -7.49 12.32
N LEU A 223 21.42 -7.44 11.73
CA LEU A 223 20.16 -7.20 12.44
C LEU A 223 19.87 -8.29 13.50
N GLU A 224 20.27 -9.54 13.22
CA GLU A 224 20.10 -10.69 14.11
C GLU A 224 20.82 -10.52 15.45
N SER A 225 21.85 -9.69 15.50
CA SER A 225 22.60 -9.40 16.72
C SER A 225 22.01 -8.25 17.55
N ALA A 226 21.18 -7.41 16.94
CA ALA A 226 20.61 -6.22 17.55
C ALA A 226 19.13 -6.37 17.93
N LEU A 227 18.41 -7.30 17.29
CA LEU A 227 16.99 -7.53 17.51
C LEU A 227 16.75 -8.72 18.46
N PRO A 228 15.60 -8.75 19.16
CA PRO A 228 15.19 -9.92 19.94
C PRO A 228 15.16 -11.19 19.08
N GLY A 229 15.54 -12.33 19.64
CA GLY A 229 15.61 -13.61 18.91
C GLY A 229 14.28 -14.12 18.34
N ALA A 230 13.15 -13.54 18.75
CA ALA A 230 11.82 -13.81 18.19
C ALA A 230 11.57 -13.10 16.85
N VAL A 231 12.37 -12.09 16.50
CA VAL A 231 12.22 -11.32 15.26
C VAL A 231 12.76 -12.13 14.08
N ARG A 232 11.89 -12.39 13.11
CA ARG A 232 12.21 -12.97 11.81
C ARG A 232 12.48 -11.86 10.81
N ILE A 233 13.40 -12.12 9.89
CA ILE A 233 13.87 -11.14 8.92
C ILE A 233 13.73 -11.73 7.52
N SER A 234 13.17 -10.94 6.60
CA SER A 234 13.17 -11.23 5.16
C SER A 234 13.76 -10.03 4.43
N ARG A 235 14.58 -10.30 3.41
CA ARG A 235 15.37 -9.29 2.71
C ARG A 235 15.05 -9.29 1.22
N ALA A 236 14.96 -8.09 0.65
CA ALA A 236 14.91 -7.88 -0.80
C ALA A 236 15.96 -6.84 -1.19
N ARG A 237 16.36 -6.83 -2.47
CA ARG A 237 17.33 -5.88 -3.00
C ARG A 237 16.99 -5.53 -4.46
N PHE A 238 17.13 -4.25 -4.79
CA PHE A 238 17.05 -3.72 -6.14
C PHE A 238 18.11 -2.62 -6.32
N ASP A 239 18.33 -2.17 -7.55
CA ASP A 239 19.27 -1.08 -7.84
C ASP A 239 18.50 0.17 -8.28
N LYS A 240 18.88 1.35 -7.79
CA LYS A 240 18.35 2.65 -8.23
C LYS A 240 19.22 3.23 -9.34
N ARG A 241 18.57 3.62 -10.44
CA ARG A 241 19.18 4.48 -11.46
C ARG A 241 19.15 5.95 -11.01
N PRO A 242 20.19 6.72 -11.37
CA PRO A 242 20.18 8.18 -11.20
C PRO A 242 19.08 8.85 -12.03
#